data_AF-A0A6P5AD37-F1
#
_entry.id   AF-A0A6P5AD37-F1
#
_cell.length_a   1.000
_cell.length_b   1.000
_cell.length_c   1.000
_cell.angle_alpha   90.00
_cell.angle_beta   90.00
_cell.angle_gamma   90.00
#
_symmetry.space_group_name_H-M   'P 1'
#
loop_
_entity.id
_entity.type
_entity.pdbx_description
1 polymer ?
#
loop_
_entity_poly.entity_id
_entity_poly.type
_entity_poly.pdbx_seq_one_letter_code
_entity_poly.pdbx_strand_id
1 'polypeptide(L)'
;MGHPWGSREAVMAYLQQCTVKQVNHPGLHNNKMDIQESSHSQDDSCTQSKNNSSRRLSTSQKGSDYTEQLTVEMLMAIFLYLPYEDLLTCRHVCKRWQAVLSEGFFWKCLTFFSFSFQEEVEGSTSGSLTEWRTDWNHEPNCFFGVQAAVPKGAVFTKLPQRWRNGILCPSSEDIKDQVEDYQNFYRAVHALSTVHSSIQRLNLFYSGSAEFGWKSRGRSAIDTCLLPWQHDGLPTAEEVLELFHINPLLKESVTYEKKKGDFGGTNQLSHIFCSRSYSGEVMVFYDLVQGLLCPRNEYIQVCVNVRDPTHMQCPSPVFILAFLAPGWVGGIMTGLW
;
A
#
# COMPACT_ATOMS: atom_id res chain seq x y z
N MET A 1 -13.50 -13.94 -13.66
CA MET A 1 -13.95 -14.85 -12.57
C MET A 1 -13.32 -14.34 -11.29
N GLY A 2 -14.08 -14.20 -10.20
CA GLY A 2 -13.55 -13.61 -8.95
C GLY A 2 -12.57 -14.55 -8.25
N HIS A 3 -11.45 -14.00 -7.76
CA HIS A 3 -10.51 -14.72 -6.90
C HIS A 3 -11.27 -15.34 -5.71
N PRO A 4 -10.97 -16.58 -5.27
CA PRO A 4 -11.76 -17.29 -4.24
C PRO A 4 -11.78 -16.61 -2.86
N TRP A 5 -10.91 -15.62 -2.66
CA TRP A 5 -10.82 -14.77 -1.47
C TRP A 5 -11.42 -13.37 -1.68
N GLY A 6 -12.10 -13.11 -2.80
CA GLY A 6 -12.39 -11.76 -3.30
C GLY A 6 -13.37 -10.91 -2.48
N SER A 7 -13.81 -11.38 -1.31
CA SER A 7 -14.64 -10.59 -0.41
C SER A 7 -14.46 -10.98 1.06
N ARG A 8 -14.81 -10.04 1.94
CA ARG A 8 -14.87 -10.22 3.39
C ARG A 8 -15.71 -11.42 3.80
N GLU A 9 -16.83 -11.64 3.12
CA GLU A 9 -17.76 -12.75 3.36
C GLU A 9 -17.09 -14.09 3.04
N ALA A 10 -16.30 -14.16 1.96
CA ALA A 10 -15.57 -15.37 1.59
C ALA A 10 -14.51 -15.74 2.65
N VAL A 11 -13.77 -14.75 3.16
CA VAL A 11 -12.79 -14.94 4.25
C VAL A 11 -13.47 -15.48 5.51
N MET A 12 -14.58 -14.85 5.92
CA MET A 12 -15.31 -15.27 7.13
C MET A 12 -15.95 -16.65 6.97
N ALA A 13 -16.52 -16.96 5.81
CA ALA A 13 -17.09 -18.27 5.52
C ALA A 13 -16.02 -19.38 5.60
N TYR A 14 -14.81 -19.12 5.09
CA TYR A 14 -13.70 -20.06 5.18
C TYR A 14 -13.31 -20.33 6.64
N LEU A 15 -13.08 -19.29 7.44
CA LEU A 15 -12.70 -19.43 8.85
C LEU A 15 -13.77 -20.18 9.67
N GLN A 16 -15.05 -19.91 9.39
CA GLN A 16 -16.16 -20.64 10.00
C GLN A 16 -16.14 -22.13 9.66
N GLN A 17 -15.91 -22.49 8.39
CA GLN A 17 -15.81 -23.89 7.97
C GLN A 17 -14.65 -24.62 8.65
N CYS A 18 -13.50 -23.97 8.81
CA CYS A 18 -12.34 -24.54 9.51
C CYS A 18 -12.65 -24.78 11.00
N THR A 19 -13.34 -23.82 11.64
CA THR A 19 -13.72 -23.93 13.06
C THR A 19 -14.72 -25.08 13.28
N VAL A 20 -15.73 -25.21 12.42
CA VAL A 20 -16.76 -26.28 12.52
C VAL A 20 -16.15 -27.67 12.33
N LYS A 21 -15.17 -27.82 11.42
CA LYS A 21 -14.48 -29.11 11.20
C LYS A 21 -13.67 -29.57 12.41
N GLN A 22 -13.07 -28.64 13.17
CA GLN A 22 -12.35 -28.98 14.42
C GLN A 22 -13.31 -29.37 15.56
N VAL A 23 -14.47 -28.72 15.66
CA VAL A 23 -15.48 -29.04 16.68
C VAL A 23 -16.14 -30.40 16.43
N ASN A 24 -16.35 -30.77 15.16
CA ASN A 24 -17.02 -32.02 14.78
C ASN A 24 -16.09 -33.25 14.73
N HIS A 25 -14.77 -33.06 14.83
CA HIS A 25 -13.77 -34.14 14.91
C HIS A 25 -12.68 -33.81 15.95
N PRO A 26 -12.94 -33.97 17.26
CA PRO A 26 -11.97 -33.67 18.32
C PRO A 26 -10.79 -34.67 18.40
N GLY A 27 -10.59 -35.53 17.40
CA GLY A 27 -9.56 -36.55 17.41
C GLY A 27 -9.09 -36.90 16.01
N LEU A 28 -8.18 -36.10 15.45
CA LEU A 28 -7.17 -36.53 14.49
C LEU A 28 -6.15 -35.40 14.24
N HIS A 29 -4.89 -35.70 14.60
CA HIS A 29 -3.64 -34.97 14.32
C HIS A 29 -3.30 -33.70 15.12
N ASN A 30 -2.66 -33.92 16.28
CA ASN A 30 -1.40 -33.26 16.59
C ASN A 30 -0.32 -33.84 15.64
N ASN A 31 -0.04 -33.17 14.52
CA ASN A 31 1.22 -33.42 13.83
C ASN A 31 2.34 -32.74 14.63
N LYS A 32 2.99 -33.58 15.43
CA LYS A 32 4.31 -33.36 15.99
C LYS A 32 5.26 -33.09 14.81
N MET A 33 5.61 -31.83 14.55
CA MET A 33 6.81 -31.53 13.77
C MET A 33 8.00 -31.82 14.67
N ASP A 34 8.68 -32.93 14.41
CA ASP A 34 9.94 -33.27 15.05
C ASP A 34 11.00 -32.21 14.69
N ILE A 35 11.42 -31.43 15.69
CA ILE A 35 12.67 -30.69 15.64
C ILE A 35 13.74 -31.65 16.15
N GLN A 36 14.64 -32.03 15.25
CA GLN A 36 15.78 -32.89 15.53
C GLN A 36 16.86 -32.04 16.23
N GLU A 37 16.91 -32.07 17.56
CA GLU A 37 18.06 -31.57 18.32
C GLU A 37 19.20 -32.60 18.27
N SER A 38 20.32 -32.21 17.65
CA SER A 38 21.57 -32.96 17.70
C SER A 38 22.24 -32.79 19.05
N SER A 39 22.41 -33.90 19.76
CA SER A 39 23.17 -34.01 21.01
C SER A 39 24.67 -34.06 20.74
N HIS A 40 25.42 -33.15 21.37
CA HIS A 40 26.81 -33.40 21.76
C HIS A 40 27.03 -32.88 23.18
N SER A 41 27.15 -33.84 24.09
CA SER A 41 27.62 -33.70 25.46
C SER A 41 29.15 -33.63 25.49
N GLN A 42 29.72 -32.76 26.33
CA GLN A 42 30.74 -33.19 27.29
C GLN A 42 30.98 -32.15 28.39
N ASP A 43 31.24 -32.70 29.57
CA ASP A 43 31.29 -32.14 30.92
C ASP A 43 32.48 -31.18 31.19
N ASP A 44 32.35 -30.31 32.21
CA ASP A 44 33.03 -30.53 33.49
C ASP A 44 32.72 -29.50 34.61
N SER A 45 32.72 -30.06 35.82
CA SER A 45 32.67 -29.58 37.23
C SER A 45 33.20 -28.15 37.54
N CYS A 46 33.00 -27.47 38.69
CA CYS A 46 32.58 -27.69 40.08
C CYS A 46 32.34 -26.25 40.65
N THR A 47 31.47 -25.91 41.60
CA THR A 47 31.67 -26.06 43.07
C THR A 47 30.50 -25.35 43.80
N GLN A 48 30.20 -25.86 44.98
CA GLN A 48 29.11 -25.53 45.91
C GLN A 48 29.15 -24.09 46.47
N SER A 49 27.97 -23.52 46.75
CA SER A 49 27.76 -22.77 48.00
C SER A 49 26.28 -22.77 48.42
N LYS A 50 26.06 -23.16 49.68
CA LYS A 50 24.77 -23.18 50.39
C LYS A 50 24.40 -21.75 50.81
N ASN A 51 23.11 -21.39 50.76
CA ASN A 51 22.34 -20.99 51.95
C ASN A 51 20.93 -20.45 51.61
N ASN A 52 19.95 -21.11 52.25
CA ASN A 52 18.82 -20.56 52.99
C ASN A 52 17.80 -19.60 52.32
N SER A 53 16.65 -20.21 52.05
CA SER A 53 15.33 -19.83 52.60
C SER A 53 14.86 -18.38 52.44
N SER A 54 13.99 -18.19 51.46
CA SER A 54 12.75 -17.45 51.68
C SER A 54 11.65 -18.02 50.81
N ARG A 55 10.79 -18.83 51.44
CA ARG A 55 9.46 -19.17 50.93
C ARG A 55 8.68 -17.85 50.75
N ARG A 56 8.67 -17.32 49.53
CA ARG A 56 7.57 -16.48 49.08
C ARG A 56 6.55 -17.40 48.44
N LEU A 57 5.53 -17.77 49.22
CA LEU A 57 4.24 -18.17 48.69
C LEU A 57 3.64 -16.96 47.98
N SER A 58 4.05 -16.73 46.73
CA SER A 58 3.22 -16.00 45.80
C SER A 58 2.25 -17.01 45.21
N THR A 59 1.07 -17.12 45.82
CA THR A 59 -0.13 -17.59 45.12
C THR A 59 -0.39 -16.61 43.97
N SER A 60 0.32 -16.82 42.86
CA SER A 60 -0.12 -16.33 41.57
C SER A 60 -1.35 -17.16 41.23
N GLN A 61 -2.52 -16.62 41.51
CA GLN A 61 -3.71 -17.00 40.77
C GLN A 61 -3.36 -16.73 39.30
N LYS A 62 -2.93 -17.78 38.62
CA LYS A 62 -2.78 -17.84 37.19
C LYS A 62 -4.20 -17.68 36.67
N GLY A 63 -4.62 -16.43 36.45
CA GLY A 63 -5.89 -16.14 35.79
C GLY A 63 -5.91 -17.02 34.55
N SER A 64 -6.94 -17.85 34.40
CA SER A 64 -7.05 -18.71 33.23
C SER A 64 -7.01 -17.78 32.02
N ASP A 65 -5.94 -17.84 31.25
CA ASP A 65 -5.83 -17.05 30.05
C ASP A 65 -6.86 -17.62 29.08
N TYR A 66 -8.04 -17.01 29.04
CA TYR A 66 -9.17 -17.46 28.22
C TYR A 66 -8.79 -17.50 26.73
N THR A 67 -7.71 -16.82 26.34
CA THR A 67 -7.17 -16.87 24.98
C THR A 67 -6.49 -18.21 24.68
N GLU A 68 -6.03 -18.96 25.69
CA GLU A 68 -5.53 -20.34 25.53
C GLU A 68 -6.64 -21.29 25.06
N GLN A 69 -7.91 -21.00 25.39
CA GLN A 69 -9.07 -21.84 25.07
C GLN A 69 -9.63 -21.61 23.66
N LEU A 70 -9.28 -20.50 23.01
CA LEU A 70 -9.72 -20.20 21.65
C LEU A 70 -8.94 -21.05 20.64
N THR A 71 -9.54 -21.42 19.51
CA THR A 71 -8.78 -22.02 18.41
C THR A 71 -7.95 -20.96 17.67
N VAL A 72 -7.01 -21.37 16.82
CA VAL A 72 -6.23 -20.44 15.99
C VAL A 72 -7.14 -19.65 15.06
N GLU A 73 -8.14 -20.31 14.46
CA GLU A 73 -9.11 -19.71 13.55
C GLU A 73 -9.99 -18.67 14.25
N MET A 74 -10.39 -18.92 15.51
CA MET A 74 -11.11 -17.94 16.33
C MET A 74 -10.24 -16.73 16.66
N LEU A 75 -8.96 -16.94 17.00
CA LEU A 75 -8.02 -15.85 17.21
C LEU A 75 -7.80 -15.03 15.94
N MET A 76 -7.61 -15.69 14.79
CA MET A 76 -7.53 -15.02 13.49
C MET A 76 -8.78 -14.19 13.22
N ALA A 77 -9.97 -14.78 13.42
CA ALA A 77 -11.23 -14.09 13.21
C ALA A 77 -11.37 -12.85 14.11
N ILE A 78 -10.87 -12.88 15.34
CA ILE A 78 -10.82 -11.71 16.23
C ILE A 78 -9.84 -10.66 15.67
N PHE A 79 -8.62 -11.08 15.34
CA PHE A 79 -7.58 -10.17 14.84
C PHE A 79 -7.95 -9.49 13.52
N LEU A 80 -8.73 -10.13 12.65
CA LEU A 80 -9.20 -9.51 11.41
C LEU A 80 -10.01 -8.21 11.62
N TYR A 81 -10.57 -7.99 12.81
CA TYR A 81 -11.32 -6.76 13.15
C TYR A 81 -10.46 -5.67 13.78
N LEU A 82 -9.19 -5.94 14.06
CA LEU A 82 -8.31 -4.96 14.67
C LEU A 82 -7.66 -4.04 13.62
N PRO A 83 -7.48 -2.74 13.94
CA PRO A 83 -6.62 -1.85 13.18
C PRO A 83 -5.20 -2.40 13.03
N TYR A 84 -4.50 -1.97 11.97
CA TYR A 84 -3.14 -2.42 11.68
C TYR A 84 -2.18 -2.16 12.85
N GLU A 85 -2.28 -1.00 13.48
CA GLU A 85 -1.45 -0.57 14.62
C GLU A 85 -1.66 -1.47 15.84
N ASP A 86 -2.91 -1.88 16.09
CA ASP A 86 -3.25 -2.79 17.19
C ASP A 86 -2.72 -4.20 16.92
N LEU A 87 -2.71 -4.65 15.66
CA LEU A 87 -2.11 -5.93 15.27
C LEU A 87 -0.60 -5.96 15.54
N LEU A 88 0.11 -4.86 15.29
CA LEU A 88 1.53 -4.75 15.64
C LEU A 88 1.74 -4.91 17.14
N THR A 89 0.88 -4.30 17.96
CA THR A 89 0.92 -4.44 19.42
C THR A 89 0.59 -5.87 19.86
N CYS A 90 -0.43 -6.49 19.26
CA CYS A 90 -0.84 -7.87 19.53
C CYS A 90 0.29 -8.88 19.31
N ARG A 91 1.19 -8.62 18.34
CA ARG A 91 2.35 -9.47 18.07
C ARG A 91 3.30 -9.61 19.26
N HIS A 92 3.28 -8.66 20.19
CA HIS A 92 4.14 -8.63 21.37
C HIS A 92 3.47 -9.12 22.66
N VAL A 93 2.19 -9.51 22.61
CA VAL A 93 1.45 -9.94 23.80
C VAL A 93 1.94 -11.30 24.32
N CYS A 94 2.01 -12.31 23.45
CA CYS A 94 2.54 -13.62 23.79
C CYS A 94 3.03 -14.38 22.55
N LYS A 95 3.80 -15.45 22.75
CA LYS A 95 4.33 -16.29 21.66
C LYS A 95 3.25 -16.84 20.75
N ARG A 96 2.07 -17.17 21.30
CA ARG A 96 0.95 -17.70 20.54
C ARG A 96 0.39 -16.66 19.57
N TRP A 97 0.15 -15.44 20.05
CA TRP A 97 -0.36 -14.35 19.21
C TRP A 97 0.67 -13.96 18.14
N GLN A 98 1.95 -13.92 18.53
CA GLN A 98 3.05 -13.72 17.59
C GLN A 98 3.05 -14.76 16.48
N ALA A 99 2.88 -16.05 16.81
CA ALA A 99 2.84 -17.12 15.82
C ALA A 99 1.69 -16.90 14.82
N VAL A 100 0.46 -16.71 15.31
CA VAL A 100 -0.71 -16.45 14.45
C VAL A 100 -0.50 -15.23 13.54
N LEU A 101 0.03 -14.13 14.08
CA LEU A 101 0.26 -12.89 13.34
C LEU A 101 1.51 -12.92 12.46
N SER A 102 2.32 -13.97 12.53
CA SER A 102 3.46 -14.17 11.63
C SER A 102 3.13 -15.10 10.46
N GLU A 103 1.96 -15.74 10.47
CA GLU A 103 1.51 -16.61 9.37
C GLU A 103 1.17 -15.80 8.12
N GLY A 104 1.78 -16.13 6.99
CA GLY A 104 1.46 -15.49 5.70
C GLY A 104 -0.01 -15.63 5.32
N PHE A 105 -0.64 -16.75 5.70
CA PHE A 105 -2.06 -16.98 5.49
C PHE A 105 -2.96 -16.00 6.26
N PHE A 106 -2.55 -15.56 7.47
CA PHE A 106 -3.26 -14.52 8.21
C PHE A 106 -3.25 -13.20 7.44
N TRP A 107 -2.08 -12.77 6.97
CA TRP A 107 -1.95 -11.53 6.20
C TRP A 107 -2.72 -11.58 4.87
N LYS A 108 -2.78 -12.75 4.24
CA LYS A 108 -3.65 -12.98 3.08
C LYS A 108 -5.11 -12.74 3.43
N CYS A 109 -5.61 -13.38 4.49
CA CYS A 109 -6.98 -13.17 4.97
C CYS A 109 -7.25 -11.70 5.30
N LEU A 110 -6.35 -11.05 6.04
CA LEU A 110 -6.46 -9.65 6.43
C LEU A 110 -6.53 -8.73 5.21
N THR A 111 -5.67 -8.94 4.21
CA THR A 111 -5.63 -8.15 2.98
C THR A 111 -6.98 -8.16 2.27
N PHE A 112 -7.55 -9.35 2.04
CA PHE A 112 -8.83 -9.49 1.36
C PHE A 112 -10.05 -9.17 2.24
N PHE A 113 -9.88 -9.17 3.57
CA PHE A 113 -10.90 -8.71 4.52
C PHE A 113 -10.97 -7.19 4.56
N SER A 114 -9.81 -6.51 4.55
CA SER A 114 -9.69 -5.05 4.68
C SER A 114 -9.92 -4.31 3.37
N PHE A 115 -9.57 -4.90 2.22
CA PHE A 115 -9.53 -4.17 0.94
C PHE A 115 -10.33 -4.88 -0.16
N SER A 116 -10.95 -4.07 -1.02
CA SER A 116 -11.61 -4.54 -2.24
C SER A 116 -10.70 -4.35 -3.45
N PHE A 117 -10.27 -5.48 -4.01
CA PHE A 117 -9.47 -5.55 -5.24
C PHE A 117 -10.31 -5.80 -6.50
N GLN A 118 -11.61 -5.57 -6.40
CA GLN A 118 -12.47 -5.54 -7.59
C GLN A 118 -12.19 -4.26 -8.35
N GLU A 119 -12.18 -4.35 -9.68
CA GLU A 119 -12.08 -3.16 -10.52
C GLU A 119 -13.27 -2.22 -10.27
N GLU A 120 -12.99 -0.93 -10.32
CA GLU A 120 -14.00 0.11 -10.32
C GLU A 120 -14.83 0.00 -11.62
N VAL A 121 -16.16 0.04 -11.49
CA VAL A 121 -17.07 -0.12 -12.64
C VAL A 121 -16.94 1.07 -13.59
N GLU A 122 -16.87 0.81 -14.90
CA GLU A 122 -16.87 1.86 -15.92
C GLU A 122 -18.08 2.79 -15.74
N GLY A 123 -17.83 4.08 -15.50
CA GLY A 123 -18.86 5.10 -15.24
C GLY A 123 -18.90 5.64 -13.80
N SER A 124 -18.29 4.94 -12.84
CA SER A 124 -18.09 5.44 -11.46
C SER A 124 -16.77 6.21 -11.27
N THR A 125 -15.93 6.24 -12.31
CA THR A 125 -14.57 6.74 -12.21
C THR A 125 -14.53 8.17 -11.71
N SER A 126 -13.86 8.37 -10.58
CA SER A 126 -13.45 9.66 -10.03
C SER A 126 -11.93 9.86 -10.22
N GLY A 127 -11.39 11.01 -9.83
CA GLY A 127 -9.94 11.23 -9.83
C GLY A 127 -9.29 11.27 -11.22
N SER A 128 -8.01 10.87 -11.30
CA SER A 128 -7.15 11.05 -12.47
C SER A 128 -7.65 10.25 -13.67
N LEU A 129 -8.09 8.99 -13.46
CA LEU A 129 -8.62 8.15 -14.54
C LEU A 129 -9.78 8.76 -15.32
N THR A 130 -10.59 9.60 -14.68
CA THR A 130 -11.69 10.31 -15.37
C THR A 130 -11.12 11.28 -16.38
N GLU A 131 -10.13 12.07 -15.97
CA GLU A 131 -9.40 13.01 -16.83
C GLU A 131 -8.70 12.27 -17.99
N TRP A 132 -8.22 11.04 -17.76
CA TRP A 132 -7.58 10.20 -18.78
C TRP A 132 -8.55 9.53 -19.76
N ARG A 133 -9.81 9.33 -19.37
CA ARG A 133 -10.82 8.58 -20.15
C ARG A 133 -11.70 9.47 -21.02
N THR A 134 -12.00 10.67 -20.55
CA THR A 134 -12.84 11.61 -21.30
C THR A 134 -12.03 12.25 -22.41
N ASP A 135 -12.56 12.25 -23.63
CA ASP A 135 -12.07 13.18 -24.63
C ASP A 135 -12.20 14.59 -24.06
N TRP A 136 -11.11 15.35 -23.98
CA TRP A 136 -11.12 16.76 -23.55
C TRP A 136 -11.87 17.70 -24.52
N ASN A 137 -12.72 17.13 -25.37
CA ASN A 137 -13.39 17.77 -26.49
C ASN A 137 -14.84 18.18 -26.21
N HIS A 138 -15.43 17.82 -25.05
CA HIS A 138 -16.86 18.07 -24.80
C HIS A 138 -17.18 19.26 -23.90
N GLU A 139 -16.23 19.75 -23.09
CA GLU A 139 -16.36 21.05 -22.43
C GLU A 139 -15.02 21.81 -22.50
N PRO A 140 -15.02 23.08 -22.95
CA PRO A 140 -13.82 23.88 -23.03
C PRO A 140 -13.41 24.31 -21.62
N ASN A 141 -12.50 23.57 -20.99
CA ASN A 141 -11.73 24.11 -19.89
C ASN A 141 -10.74 25.13 -20.46
N CYS A 142 -11.24 26.34 -20.68
CA CYS A 142 -10.46 27.50 -21.07
C CYS A 142 -9.62 27.97 -19.88
N PHE A 143 -8.32 27.68 -19.89
CA PHE A 143 -7.37 28.38 -19.05
C PHE A 143 -6.57 29.35 -19.92
N PHE A 144 -6.73 30.65 -19.66
CA PHE A 144 -6.07 31.74 -20.39
C PHE A 144 -6.28 31.73 -21.92
N GLY A 145 -7.40 31.18 -22.41
CA GLY A 145 -7.79 31.27 -23.82
C GLY A 145 -7.10 30.30 -24.78
N VAL A 146 -6.34 29.31 -24.28
CA VAL A 146 -5.75 28.25 -25.12
C VAL A 146 -6.51 26.95 -24.92
N GLN A 147 -7.17 26.47 -25.99
CA GLN A 147 -7.86 25.18 -25.98
C GLN A 147 -6.82 24.07 -26.19
N ALA A 148 -6.48 23.35 -25.13
CA ALA A 148 -5.55 22.23 -25.18
C ALA A 148 -6.28 20.89 -25.06
N ALA A 149 -6.86 20.39 -26.15
CA ALA A 149 -7.34 19.02 -26.17
C ALA A 149 -6.16 18.03 -26.21
N VAL A 150 -6.20 17.01 -25.35
CA VAL A 150 -5.34 15.82 -25.41
C VAL A 150 -6.22 14.69 -25.93
N PRO A 151 -5.94 14.15 -27.12
CA PRO A 151 -6.70 13.03 -27.66
C PRO A 151 -6.63 11.82 -26.73
N LYS A 152 -7.71 11.04 -26.67
CA LYS A 152 -7.68 9.71 -26.05
C LYS A 152 -6.52 8.89 -26.63
N GLY A 153 -5.75 8.25 -25.76
CA GLY A 153 -4.59 7.45 -26.16
C GLY A 153 -3.30 8.24 -26.42
N ALA A 154 -3.34 9.58 -26.32
CA ALA A 154 -2.12 10.38 -26.48
C ALA A 154 -1.10 10.12 -25.38
N VAL A 155 -1.56 9.77 -24.17
CA VAL A 155 -0.68 9.54 -23.01
C VAL A 155 -0.52 8.08 -22.66
N PHE A 156 -1.62 7.34 -22.59
CA PHE A 156 -1.64 5.92 -22.27
C PHE A 156 -2.10 5.13 -23.50
N THR A 157 -1.28 4.22 -24.00
CA THR A 157 -1.73 3.25 -25.02
C THR A 157 -2.71 2.24 -24.42
N LYS A 158 -2.58 1.97 -23.11
CA LYS A 158 -3.53 1.19 -22.32
C LYS A 158 -3.68 1.84 -20.95
N LEU A 159 -4.89 2.22 -20.58
CA LEU A 159 -5.14 2.89 -19.30
C LEU A 159 -4.83 1.97 -18.11
N PRO A 160 -4.32 2.50 -16.99
CA PRO A 160 -4.21 1.73 -15.76
C PRO A 160 -5.60 1.34 -15.23
N GLN A 161 -5.62 0.31 -14.40
CA GLN A 161 -6.83 -0.16 -13.72
C GLN A 161 -6.89 0.46 -12.32
N ARG A 162 -8.11 0.74 -11.83
CA ARG A 162 -8.31 1.14 -10.42
C ARG A 162 -9.10 0.09 -9.68
N TRP A 163 -8.61 -0.29 -8.52
CA TRP A 163 -9.37 -1.08 -7.56
C TRP A 163 -10.33 -0.19 -6.75
N ARG A 164 -11.42 -0.76 -6.23
CA ARG A 164 -12.40 -0.03 -5.41
C ARG A 164 -11.83 0.62 -4.15
N ASN A 165 -10.64 0.23 -3.72
CA ASN A 165 -9.90 0.88 -2.61
C ASN A 165 -9.12 2.15 -3.04
N GLY A 166 -9.25 2.59 -4.29
CA GLY A 166 -8.65 3.83 -4.80
C GLY A 166 -7.26 3.69 -5.40
N ILE A 167 -6.68 2.48 -5.39
CA ILE A 167 -5.32 2.24 -5.86
C ILE A 167 -5.31 1.94 -7.36
N LEU A 168 -4.44 2.65 -8.08
CA LEU A 168 -4.14 2.40 -9.48
C LEU A 168 -3.04 1.36 -9.65
N CYS A 169 -3.22 0.52 -10.65
CA CYS A 169 -2.29 -0.53 -11.01
C CYS A 169 -2.03 -0.50 -12.52
N PRO A 170 -0.78 -0.82 -12.95
CA PRO A 170 -0.50 -1.21 -14.32
C PRO A 170 -1.57 -2.17 -14.86
N SER A 171 -1.95 -2.02 -16.12
CA SER A 171 -3.01 -2.84 -16.73
C SER A 171 -2.50 -4.17 -17.30
N SER A 172 -1.21 -4.47 -17.14
CA SER A 172 -0.60 -5.74 -17.48
C SER A 172 -0.60 -6.68 -16.25
N GLU A 173 -1.38 -7.76 -16.37
CA GLU A 173 -1.48 -8.89 -15.43
C GLU A 173 -2.09 -8.57 -14.04
N ASP A 174 -2.74 -9.58 -13.46
CA ASP A 174 -3.34 -9.44 -12.14
C ASP A 174 -2.23 -9.47 -11.08
N ILE A 175 -1.86 -8.30 -10.57
CA ILE A 175 -0.80 -8.12 -9.56
C ILE A 175 -1.02 -9.01 -8.32
N LYS A 176 -2.26 -9.43 -8.03
CA LYS A 176 -2.56 -10.37 -6.93
C LYS A 176 -1.89 -11.74 -7.10
N ASP A 177 -1.59 -12.14 -8.33
CA ASP A 177 -0.95 -13.43 -8.64
C ASP A 177 0.57 -13.38 -8.40
N GLN A 178 1.15 -12.20 -8.24
CA GLN A 178 2.59 -11.97 -8.00
C GLN A 178 2.93 -11.78 -6.51
N VAL A 179 1.96 -11.98 -5.62
CA VAL A 179 2.15 -11.75 -4.17
C VAL A 179 2.89 -12.92 -3.53
N GLU A 180 4.19 -12.75 -3.29
CA GLU A 180 5.01 -13.71 -2.55
C GLU A 180 4.87 -13.56 -1.02
N ASP A 181 4.78 -12.31 -0.55
CA ASP A 181 4.65 -11.97 0.87
C ASP A 181 3.43 -11.06 1.10
N TYR A 182 2.37 -11.65 1.66
CA TYR A 182 1.14 -10.93 1.97
C TYR A 182 1.28 -9.90 3.09
N GLN A 183 2.26 -10.03 3.99
CA GLN A 183 2.50 -9.01 5.01
C GLN A 183 3.04 -7.73 4.36
N ASN A 184 4.02 -7.87 3.45
CA ASN A 184 4.56 -6.73 2.72
C ASN A 184 3.53 -6.13 1.75
N PHE A 185 2.75 -6.98 1.07
CA PHE A 185 1.65 -6.51 0.22
C PHE A 185 0.58 -5.76 1.01
N TYR A 186 0.15 -6.30 2.16
CA TYR A 186 -0.80 -5.62 3.05
C TYR A 186 -0.28 -4.24 3.46
N ARG A 187 0.99 -4.14 3.87
CA ARG A 187 1.61 -2.87 4.27
C ARG A 187 1.58 -1.84 3.16
N ALA A 188 1.92 -2.23 1.93
CA ALA A 188 1.89 -1.34 0.77
C ALA A 188 0.46 -0.87 0.44
N VAL A 189 -0.51 -1.80 0.40
CA VAL A 189 -1.91 -1.48 0.14
C VAL A 189 -2.50 -0.59 1.24
N HIS A 190 -2.24 -0.91 2.51
CA HIS A 190 -2.67 -0.12 3.65
C HIS A 190 -2.14 1.31 3.58
N ALA A 191 -0.84 1.49 3.33
CA ALA A 191 -0.23 2.80 3.19
C ALA A 191 -0.92 3.64 2.10
N LEU A 192 -1.09 3.07 0.91
CA LEU A 192 -1.72 3.77 -0.22
C LEU A 192 -3.20 4.05 0.01
N SER A 193 -3.96 3.10 0.55
CA SER A 193 -5.38 3.30 0.87
C SER A 193 -5.58 4.38 1.95
N THR A 194 -4.69 4.46 2.95
CA THR A 194 -4.72 5.53 3.96
C THR A 194 -4.43 6.90 3.36
N VAL A 195 -3.45 6.99 2.45
CA VAL A 195 -3.15 8.24 1.72
C VAL A 195 -4.31 8.62 0.81
N HIS A 196 -4.86 7.70 0.02
CA HIS A 196 -6.01 7.93 -0.86
C HIS A 196 -7.23 8.44 -0.07
N SER A 197 -7.58 7.77 1.03
CA SER A 197 -8.70 8.18 1.90
C SER A 197 -8.51 9.59 2.44
N SER A 198 -7.26 9.96 2.77
CA SER A 198 -6.93 11.30 3.26
C SER A 198 -7.01 12.36 2.17
N ILE A 199 -6.57 12.06 0.94
CA ILE A 199 -6.71 12.92 -0.24
C ILE A 199 -8.19 13.25 -0.47
N GLN A 200 -9.06 12.23 -0.46
CA GLN A 200 -10.50 12.42 -0.65
C GLN A 200 -11.13 13.24 0.49
N ARG A 201 -10.83 12.87 1.74
CA ARG A 201 -11.37 13.54 2.94
C ARG A 201 -10.97 15.02 3.02
N LEU A 202 -9.73 15.34 2.67
CA LEU A 202 -9.19 16.70 2.70
C LEU A 202 -9.38 17.47 1.38
N ASN A 203 -10.00 16.83 0.38
CA ASN A 203 -10.23 17.37 -0.96
C ASN A 203 -8.94 17.95 -1.57
N LEU A 204 -7.86 17.17 -1.52
CA LEU A 204 -6.55 17.55 -2.01
C LEU A 204 -6.48 17.39 -3.54
N PHE A 205 -5.79 18.33 -4.18
CA PHE A 205 -5.54 18.32 -5.62
C PHE A 205 -4.09 18.72 -5.90
N TYR A 206 -3.57 18.29 -7.05
CA TYR A 206 -2.24 18.68 -7.48
C TYR A 206 -2.29 20.08 -8.09
N SER A 207 -1.32 20.94 -7.76
CA SER A 207 -1.19 22.25 -8.39
C SER A 207 0.21 22.40 -8.99
N GLY A 208 0.30 22.34 -10.33
CA GLY A 208 1.57 22.58 -11.02
C GLY A 208 2.14 23.95 -10.67
N SER A 209 3.33 24.00 -10.05
CA SER A 209 4.09 25.22 -9.80
C SER A 209 5.38 25.23 -10.63
N ALA A 210 5.76 26.40 -11.12
CA ALA A 210 6.95 26.60 -11.96
C ALA A 210 8.27 26.31 -11.23
N GLU A 211 8.24 26.19 -9.88
CA GLU A 211 9.43 26.01 -9.04
C GLU A 211 10.09 24.63 -9.19
N PHE A 212 9.38 23.66 -9.78
CA PHE A 212 9.94 22.36 -10.10
C PHE A 212 10.41 22.24 -11.56
N GLY A 213 10.70 23.37 -12.22
CA GLY A 213 11.15 23.39 -13.62
C GLY A 213 10.08 23.05 -14.65
N TRP A 214 8.82 22.92 -14.21
CA TRP A 214 7.72 22.50 -15.08
C TRP A 214 7.06 23.69 -15.76
N LYS A 215 6.80 23.50 -17.05
CA LYS A 215 6.06 24.43 -17.91
C LYS A 215 4.55 24.22 -17.77
N SER A 216 4.06 23.96 -16.57
CA SER A 216 2.67 23.59 -16.35
C SER A 216 2.01 24.39 -15.24
N ARG A 217 0.78 24.84 -15.52
CA ARG A 217 -0.10 25.53 -14.58
C ARG A 217 -1.47 24.90 -14.69
N GLY A 218 -2.00 24.41 -13.58
CA GLY A 218 -3.36 23.90 -13.51
C GLY A 218 -3.56 23.01 -12.30
N ARG A 219 -4.81 22.54 -12.13
CA ARG A 219 -5.22 21.67 -11.03
C ARG A 219 -5.65 20.34 -11.60
N SER A 220 -5.13 19.25 -11.05
CA SER A 220 -5.52 17.90 -11.45
C SER A 220 -5.84 17.04 -10.23
N ALA A 221 -6.59 15.98 -10.45
CA ALA A 221 -6.77 14.94 -9.44
C ALA A 221 -5.44 14.27 -9.06
N ILE A 222 -5.46 13.66 -7.87
CA ILE A 222 -4.37 12.85 -7.33
C ILE A 222 -4.90 11.46 -7.05
N ASP A 223 -4.19 10.45 -7.54
CA ASP A 223 -4.38 9.05 -7.21
C ASP A 223 -3.15 8.46 -6.56
N THR A 224 -3.35 7.30 -5.93
CA THR A 224 -2.26 6.45 -5.46
C THR A 224 -2.06 5.30 -6.44
N CYS A 225 -0.83 4.85 -6.63
CA CYS A 225 -0.53 3.71 -7.50
C CYS A 225 0.42 2.70 -6.83
N LEU A 226 0.32 1.45 -7.27
CA LEU A 226 1.10 0.30 -6.78
C LEU A 226 1.62 -0.50 -7.97
N LEU A 227 2.87 -0.95 -7.87
CA LEU A 227 3.49 -1.84 -8.84
C LEU A 227 4.38 -2.90 -8.14
N PRO A 228 4.37 -4.15 -8.63
CA PRO A 228 5.28 -5.19 -8.16
C PRO A 228 6.71 -4.81 -8.54
N TRP A 229 7.66 -5.01 -7.62
CA TRP A 229 9.02 -4.54 -7.82
C TRP A 229 10.06 -5.37 -7.08
N GLN A 230 10.87 -6.11 -7.85
CA GLN A 230 11.85 -7.06 -7.32
C GLN A 230 13.30 -6.55 -7.40
N HIS A 231 13.52 -5.35 -7.91
CA HIS A 231 14.85 -4.76 -8.03
C HIS A 231 15.25 -3.98 -6.78
N ASP A 232 16.56 -3.94 -6.49
CA ASP A 232 17.11 -3.25 -5.33
C ASP A 232 16.98 -1.72 -5.38
N GLY A 233 16.88 -1.14 -6.58
CA GLY A 233 16.72 0.30 -6.82
C GLY A 233 15.31 0.67 -7.27
N LEU A 234 14.94 1.94 -7.15
CA LEU A 234 13.66 2.45 -7.70
C LEU A 234 13.63 2.35 -9.23
N PRO A 235 12.44 2.24 -9.84
CA PRO A 235 12.31 2.13 -11.29
C PRO A 235 12.92 3.31 -12.03
N THR A 236 13.49 3.04 -13.19
CA THR A 236 13.91 4.04 -14.18
C THR A 236 12.68 4.67 -14.84
N ALA A 237 12.89 5.78 -15.56
CA ALA A 237 11.82 6.39 -16.34
C ALA A 237 11.25 5.38 -17.34
N GLU A 238 12.11 4.71 -18.10
CA GLU A 238 11.73 3.74 -19.12
C GLU A 238 10.86 2.62 -18.56
N GLU A 239 11.20 2.07 -17.40
CA GLU A 239 10.41 1.02 -16.75
C GLU A 239 9.03 1.54 -16.30
N VAL A 240 8.94 2.78 -15.79
CA VAL A 240 7.64 3.40 -15.47
C VAL A 240 6.80 3.58 -16.73
N LEU A 241 7.39 4.09 -17.82
CA LEU A 241 6.69 4.25 -19.09
C LEU A 241 6.17 2.91 -19.62
N GLU A 242 6.97 1.86 -19.57
CA GLU A 242 6.61 0.53 -20.04
C GLU A 242 5.49 -0.09 -19.20
N LEU A 243 5.65 -0.12 -17.87
CA LEU A 243 4.67 -0.70 -16.94
C LEU A 243 3.30 -0.02 -17.06
N PHE A 244 3.29 1.31 -17.14
CA PHE A 244 2.05 2.06 -17.28
C PHE A 244 1.56 2.18 -18.73
N HIS A 245 2.23 1.56 -19.69
CA HIS A 245 1.87 1.62 -21.11
C HIS A 245 1.77 3.07 -21.64
N ILE A 246 2.67 3.95 -21.19
CA ILE A 246 2.80 5.32 -21.69
C ILE A 246 3.12 5.30 -23.19
N ASN A 247 2.53 6.23 -23.93
CA ASN A 247 2.72 6.35 -25.36
C ASN A 247 4.21 6.52 -25.70
N PRO A 248 4.82 5.60 -26.49
CA PRO A 248 6.24 5.65 -26.82
C PRO A 248 6.69 6.95 -27.50
N LEU A 249 5.77 7.67 -28.16
CA LEU A 249 6.04 8.98 -28.76
C LEU A 249 6.42 10.04 -27.73
N LEU A 250 6.10 9.84 -26.45
CA LEU A 250 6.41 10.76 -25.36
C LEU A 250 7.75 10.48 -24.69
N LYS A 251 8.52 9.47 -25.13
CA LYS A 251 9.78 9.08 -24.49
C LYS A 251 10.79 10.22 -24.38
N GLU A 252 10.89 11.05 -25.43
CA GLU A 252 11.79 12.22 -25.44
C GLU A 252 11.24 13.41 -24.63
N SER A 253 9.98 13.33 -24.20
CA SER A 253 9.29 14.37 -23.44
C SER A 253 9.19 14.04 -21.95
N VAL A 254 10.02 13.10 -21.47
CA VAL A 254 10.05 12.68 -20.07
C VAL A 254 11.18 13.34 -19.31
N THR A 255 10.84 13.86 -18.13
CA THR A 255 11.82 14.30 -17.14
C THR A 255 11.82 13.32 -15.99
N TYR A 256 13.02 12.93 -15.55
CA TYR A 256 13.25 12.01 -14.46
C TYR A 256 14.16 12.64 -13.42
N GLU A 257 13.74 12.58 -12.16
CA GLU A 257 14.55 13.03 -11.04
C GLU A 257 14.56 11.98 -9.94
N LYS A 258 15.75 11.65 -9.45
CA LYS A 258 15.93 10.82 -8.26
C LYS A 258 16.25 11.72 -7.08
N LYS A 259 15.42 11.68 -6.04
CA LYS A 259 15.52 12.57 -4.88
C LYS A 259 15.83 11.78 -3.63
N LYS A 260 16.66 12.38 -2.77
CA LYS A 260 17.03 11.87 -1.44
C LYS A 260 16.64 12.90 -0.39
N GLY A 261 16.24 12.41 0.77
CA GLY A 261 15.74 13.22 1.87
C GLY A 261 14.23 13.13 1.99
N ASP A 262 13.66 14.10 2.70
CA ASP A 262 12.22 14.16 2.91
C ASP A 262 11.51 14.21 1.55
N PHE A 263 10.37 13.54 1.47
CA PHE A 263 9.36 13.65 0.41
C PHE A 263 8.88 15.09 0.38
N GLY A 264 9.76 15.97 -0.10
CA GLY A 264 9.58 17.39 -0.14
C GLY A 264 9.20 18.04 1.19
N GLY A 265 10.18 18.27 2.07
CA GLY A 265 9.99 19.00 3.33
C GLY A 265 8.97 20.14 3.19
N THR A 266 8.02 20.22 4.13
CA THR A 266 6.74 21.01 4.16
C THR A 266 6.37 21.87 2.95
N ASN A 267 7.26 22.76 2.49
CA ASN A 267 7.09 23.54 1.28
C ASN A 267 6.87 22.68 0.02
N GLN A 268 7.62 21.60 -0.22
CA GLN A 268 7.47 20.82 -1.46
C GLN A 268 6.19 19.97 -1.48
N LEU A 269 5.79 19.35 -0.37
CA LEU A 269 4.49 18.67 -0.25
C LEU A 269 3.31 19.62 -0.49
N SER A 270 3.41 20.87 -0.04
CA SER A 270 2.35 21.86 -0.27
C SER A 270 2.14 22.20 -1.74
N HIS A 271 3.15 22.00 -2.58
CA HIS A 271 3.03 22.15 -4.03
C HIS A 271 2.43 20.91 -4.71
N ILE A 272 2.66 19.72 -4.15
CA ILE A 272 2.09 18.47 -4.68
C ILE A 272 0.64 18.29 -4.23
N PHE A 273 0.33 18.65 -2.99
CA PHE A 273 -0.95 18.43 -2.34
C PHE A 273 -1.55 19.75 -1.88
N CYS A 274 -2.27 20.42 -2.77
CA CYS A 274 -2.97 21.65 -2.46
C CYS A 274 -4.37 21.35 -1.91
N SER A 275 -4.80 22.15 -0.93
CA SER A 275 -6.20 22.18 -0.48
C SER A 275 -6.80 23.56 -0.71
N ARG A 276 -8.13 23.63 -0.85
CA ARG A 276 -8.86 24.91 -0.85
C ARG A 276 -8.89 25.56 0.53
N SER A 277 -8.72 24.77 1.58
CA SER A 277 -8.74 25.21 2.97
C SER A 277 -7.49 24.70 3.67
N TYR A 278 -6.56 25.58 3.99
CA TYR A 278 -5.39 25.22 4.77
C TYR A 278 -5.82 24.98 6.23
N SER A 279 -5.61 23.77 6.74
CA SER A 279 -5.97 23.36 8.09
C SER A 279 -4.81 22.61 8.75
N GLY A 280 -4.84 22.49 10.08
CA GLY A 280 -3.87 21.66 10.81
C GLY A 280 -3.90 20.19 10.35
N GLU A 281 -5.02 19.70 9.82
CA GLU A 281 -5.14 18.35 9.29
C GLU A 281 -4.33 18.14 8.00
N VAL A 282 -4.11 19.19 7.20
CA VAL A 282 -3.25 19.12 6.01
C VAL A 282 -1.80 18.95 6.42
N MET A 283 -1.37 19.58 7.52
CA MET A 283 -0.01 19.39 8.04
C MET A 283 0.19 17.96 8.56
N VAL A 284 -0.79 17.42 9.30
CA VAL A 284 -0.77 16.01 9.74
C VAL A 284 -0.73 15.06 8.54
N PHE A 285 -1.41 15.41 7.44
CA PHE A 285 -1.35 14.63 6.21
C PHE A 285 0.05 14.64 5.57
N TYR A 286 0.78 15.76 5.61
CA TYR A 286 2.15 15.79 5.11
C TYR A 286 3.09 14.88 5.90
N ASP A 287 2.99 14.90 7.22
CA ASP A 287 3.75 14.00 8.08
C ASP A 287 3.40 12.52 7.81
N LEU A 288 2.12 12.24 7.58
CA LEU A 288 1.62 10.92 7.22
C LEU A 288 2.21 10.44 5.88
N VAL A 289 2.18 11.27 4.83
CA VAL A 289 2.74 10.94 3.52
C VAL A 289 4.23 10.69 3.62
N GLN A 290 4.96 11.50 4.38
CA GLN A 290 6.39 11.30 4.62
C GLN A 290 6.66 9.91 5.24
N GLY A 291 5.92 9.56 6.29
CA GLY A 291 6.09 8.28 6.99
C GLY A 291 5.70 7.06 6.16
N LEU A 292 4.65 7.17 5.34
CA LEU A 292 4.09 6.04 4.60
C LEU A 292 4.67 5.87 3.19
N LEU A 293 4.93 6.96 2.47
CA LEU A 293 5.37 6.95 1.06
C LEU A 293 6.84 7.29 0.88
N CYS A 294 7.62 7.46 1.96
CA CYS A 294 9.07 7.65 1.85
C CYS A 294 9.85 7.06 3.03
N PRO A 295 9.62 5.80 3.41
CA PRO A 295 10.24 5.22 4.61
C PRO A 295 11.78 5.12 4.52
N ARG A 296 12.35 5.20 3.30
CA ARG A 296 13.80 5.17 3.04
C ARG A 296 14.40 6.54 2.74
N ASN A 297 13.63 7.62 2.84
CA ASN A 297 14.05 8.97 2.43
C ASN A 297 14.61 8.99 0.99
N GLU A 298 14.01 8.21 0.10
CA GLU A 298 14.39 8.12 -1.30
C GLU A 298 13.12 7.89 -2.14
N TYR A 299 12.97 8.69 -3.19
CA TYR A 299 11.88 8.59 -4.14
C TYR A 299 12.34 9.06 -5.52
N ILE A 300 11.59 8.66 -6.55
CA ILE A 300 11.75 9.17 -7.92
C ILE A 300 10.56 10.01 -8.30
N GLN A 301 10.77 10.89 -9.25
CA GLN A 301 9.73 11.65 -9.91
C GLN A 301 9.86 11.47 -11.42
N VAL A 302 8.78 11.06 -12.08
CA VAL A 302 8.69 10.90 -13.53
C VAL A 302 7.58 11.79 -14.05
N CYS A 303 7.89 12.72 -14.93
CA CYS A 303 6.94 13.65 -15.53
C CYS A 303 6.91 13.44 -17.04
N VAL A 304 5.72 13.25 -17.63
CA VAL A 304 5.56 12.99 -19.07
C VAL A 304 4.89 14.18 -19.75
N ASN A 305 5.65 15.02 -20.46
CA ASN A 305 5.07 16.19 -21.13
C ASN A 305 4.34 15.77 -22.41
N VAL A 306 3.02 15.99 -22.48
CA VAL A 306 2.18 15.52 -23.60
C VAL A 306 2.21 16.50 -24.81
N ARG A 307 2.82 17.68 -24.65
CA ARG A 307 3.00 18.68 -25.71
C ARG A 307 4.45 19.18 -25.77
N ASP A 308 4.82 19.71 -26.94
CA ASP A 308 6.16 20.18 -27.31
C ASP A 308 6.86 20.94 -26.15
N PRO A 309 8.14 20.63 -25.85
CA PRO A 309 8.91 21.24 -24.77
C PRO A 309 9.00 22.77 -24.83
N THR A 310 8.61 23.43 -25.93
CA THR A 310 8.61 24.89 -26.08
C THR A 310 7.38 25.60 -25.50
N HIS A 311 6.26 24.92 -25.25
CA HIS A 311 5.01 25.55 -24.77
C HIS A 311 4.83 25.54 -23.24
N MET A 312 4.43 26.68 -22.66
CA MET A 312 4.28 26.90 -21.20
C MET A 312 3.02 26.28 -20.55
N GLN A 313 2.34 25.34 -21.22
CA GLN A 313 1.07 24.75 -20.76
C GLN A 313 0.87 23.33 -21.31
N CYS A 314 1.72 22.39 -20.88
CA CYS A 314 1.68 21.00 -21.33
C CYS A 314 1.02 20.12 -20.28
N PRO A 315 -0.13 19.48 -20.54
CA PRO A 315 -0.74 18.56 -19.59
C PRO A 315 0.21 17.37 -19.40
N SER A 316 0.50 16.98 -18.16
CA SER A 316 1.52 15.94 -17.89
C SER A 316 1.13 15.08 -16.69
N PRO A 317 1.08 13.74 -16.80
CA PRO A 317 1.06 12.90 -15.61
C PRO A 317 2.41 13.03 -14.90
N VAL A 318 2.34 13.09 -13.58
CA VAL A 318 3.49 13.01 -12.70
C VAL A 318 3.34 11.76 -11.83
N PHE A 319 4.38 10.94 -11.85
CA PHE A 319 4.56 9.81 -10.94
C PHE A 319 5.54 10.24 -9.86
N ILE A 320 5.20 10.00 -8.60
CA ILE A 320 6.10 10.15 -7.47
C ILE A 320 6.13 8.81 -6.74
N LEU A 321 7.22 8.07 -6.89
CA LEU A 321 7.29 6.65 -6.52
C LEU A 321 8.40 6.40 -5.51
N ALA A 322 8.12 5.53 -4.55
CA ALA A 322 9.05 5.11 -3.52
C ALA A 322 8.87 3.62 -3.18
N PHE A 323 9.83 3.09 -2.42
CA PHE A 323 9.72 1.76 -1.84
C PHE A 323 8.73 1.77 -0.68
N LEU A 324 7.63 1.02 -0.81
CA LEU A 324 6.62 0.90 0.24
C LEU A 324 6.91 -0.29 1.16
N ALA A 325 7.30 -1.41 0.55
CA ALA A 325 7.68 -2.65 1.23
C ALA A 325 8.61 -3.46 0.31
N PRO A 326 9.33 -4.48 0.82
CA PRO A 326 10.03 -5.43 -0.03
C PRO A 326 9.08 -6.03 -1.08
N GLY A 327 9.48 -6.04 -2.35
CA GLY A 327 8.63 -6.50 -3.45
C GLY A 327 7.67 -5.45 -4.02
N TRP A 328 7.59 -4.24 -3.43
CA TRP A 328 6.53 -3.27 -3.72
C TRP A 328 7.03 -1.83 -3.81
N VAL A 329 6.80 -1.23 -4.97
CA VAL A 329 6.95 0.21 -5.21
C VAL A 329 5.58 0.82 -5.44
N GLY A 330 5.41 2.06 -5.01
CA GLY A 330 4.18 2.80 -5.25
C GLY A 330 4.29 4.22 -4.75
N GLY A 331 3.19 4.95 -4.84
CA GLY A 331 3.14 6.33 -4.41
C GLY A 331 2.02 7.08 -5.11
N ILE A 332 2.33 8.25 -5.64
CA ILE A 332 1.36 9.19 -6.19
C ILE A 332 1.41 9.19 -7.71
N MET A 333 0.23 9.25 -8.33
CA MET A 333 0.05 9.51 -9.75
C MET A 333 -0.95 10.67 -9.91
N THR A 334 -0.58 11.70 -10.68
CA THR A 334 -1.49 12.82 -10.96
C THR A 334 -2.29 12.57 -12.24
N GLY A 335 -3.39 13.30 -12.38
CA GLY A 335 -4.12 13.44 -13.63
C GLY A 335 -3.48 14.40 -14.63
N LEU A 336 -4.28 14.86 -15.60
CA LEU A 336 -3.89 15.89 -16.57
C LEU A 336 -4.40 17.26 -16.11
N TRP A 337 -3.63 18.32 -16.33
CA TRP A 337 -4.06 19.69 -16.05
C TRP A 337 -4.37 20.49 -17.30
#